data_AF-A0A5E5AAN0-F1
#
_entry.id   AF-A0A5E5AAN0-F1
#
_cell.length_a   1.000
_cell.length_b   1.000
_cell.length_c   1.000
_cell.angle_alpha   90.00
_cell.angle_beta   90.00
_cell.angle_gamma   90.00
#
_symmetry.space_group_name_H-M   'P 1'
#
loop_
_entity.id
_entity.type
_entity.pdbx_description
1 polymer ?
#
loop_
_entity_poly.entity_id
_entity_poly.type
_entity_poly.pdbx_seq_one_letter_code
_entity_poly.pdbx_strand_id
1 'polypeptide(L)'
;MDVMDVIGGAHMESTGIWQGIGAMADLSERVAQYRGDRPERSDQADRANQRSGCDALHGAGAFADFTGASHAASEAAACTARPTTTLRPEDVASIARKTADVARVLRMPPQGWTAQHLQSLGVEATTATVLISHLRNTPLMSSEFLVHTIDETIGVESALLFLGDGLDKYYAHAYQSEAGDGAAVAVSIGQAIVESRLGGLPRSSDGKGSFVRGLLDLFSARTHLSPTGTGNVATALSILLECGARCDAGVFDSVPPLIYALSRHVPARVLDVLIRHGADPNEALACADAIAPTWAKDFRVGATAMHHAAFVGSREAMAALFTTHGGRLDIATPDGYTPVAVAGATPRPMPGPCAGLIARAISARDAWISTDTDPVRRRANGELLAEVLTMRLLEADRSATTAELEHWLRAMDGSCADGCDVISVLDSAPAHGGPTYRSRIYDMFLTWYGGNSREGCPVMDEGKIEAAVCINEWMDDHTRYDIAPNARVLSHRRIMRATLASLPGDPVVHRAAVAH
;
A
#
# COMPACT_ATOMS: atom_id res chain seq x y z
N MET A 1 -53.61 -21.01 -52.48
CA MET A 1 -53.09 -19.95 -51.59
C MET A 1 -52.47 -20.72 -50.43
N ASP A 2 -51.18 -20.99 -50.60
CA ASP A 2 -50.51 -22.18 -50.08
C ASP A 2 -49.76 -21.96 -48.78
N VAL A 3 -49.67 -23.07 -48.05
CA VAL A 3 -48.87 -23.31 -46.85
C VAL A 3 -47.45 -23.71 -47.30
N MET A 4 -46.45 -22.84 -47.12
CA MET A 4 -45.02 -23.15 -46.94
C MET A 4 -44.26 -21.86 -46.61
N ASP A 5 -43.65 -21.79 -45.41
CA ASP A 5 -42.36 -21.14 -45.10
C ASP A 5 -42.23 -20.83 -43.60
N VAL A 6 -41.95 -21.87 -42.80
CA VAL A 6 -41.29 -21.74 -41.48
C VAL A 6 -40.41 -22.96 -41.33
N ILE A 7 -39.12 -22.84 -41.65
CA ILE A 7 -37.94 -23.51 -41.07
C ILE A 7 -36.72 -22.99 -41.86
N GLY A 8 -35.90 -22.17 -41.22
CA GLY A 8 -34.66 -21.68 -41.81
C GLY A 8 -33.97 -20.68 -40.92
N GLY A 9 -33.21 -21.14 -39.93
CA GLY A 9 -32.40 -20.24 -39.11
C GLY A 9 -31.89 -20.82 -37.80
N ALA A 10 -31.20 -21.95 -37.82
CA ALA A 10 -30.45 -22.45 -36.66
C ALA A 10 -29.22 -23.24 -37.12
N HIS A 11 -28.19 -22.55 -37.61
CA HIS A 11 -26.91 -23.20 -37.91
C HIS A 11 -25.66 -22.32 -37.67
N MET A 12 -25.77 -21.22 -36.91
CA MET A 12 -24.65 -20.28 -36.70
C MET A 12 -24.10 -20.22 -35.27
N GLU A 13 -24.30 -21.25 -34.44
CA GLU A 13 -23.73 -21.32 -33.07
C GLU A 13 -22.66 -22.41 -32.87
N SER A 14 -22.37 -23.28 -33.86
CA SER A 14 -21.45 -24.40 -33.63
C SER A 14 -19.96 -24.06 -33.81
N THR A 15 -19.60 -22.99 -34.51
CA THR A 15 -18.19 -22.65 -34.80
C THR A 15 -17.43 -22.13 -33.59
N GLY A 16 -18.09 -21.43 -32.65
CA GLY A 16 -17.45 -20.98 -31.40
C GLY A 16 -17.11 -22.13 -30.45
N ILE A 17 -17.93 -23.19 -30.43
CA ILE A 17 -17.72 -24.36 -29.57
C ILE A 17 -16.45 -25.12 -29.97
N TRP A 18 -16.15 -25.23 -31.26
CA TRP A 18 -14.95 -25.94 -31.74
C TRP A 18 -13.66 -25.15 -31.53
N GLN A 19 -13.68 -23.82 -31.62
CA GLN A 19 -12.52 -22.99 -31.26
C GLN A 19 -12.22 -23.07 -29.75
N GLY A 20 -13.25 -23.11 -28.90
CA GLY A 20 -13.09 -23.34 -27.47
C GLY A 20 -12.49 -24.71 -27.13
N ILE A 21 -12.86 -25.78 -27.85
CA ILE A 21 -12.31 -27.13 -27.63
C ILE A 21 -10.81 -27.18 -27.95
N GLY A 22 -10.35 -26.49 -29.00
CA GLY A 22 -8.93 -26.40 -29.36
C GLY A 22 -8.10 -25.67 -28.30
N ALA A 23 -8.58 -24.51 -27.83
CA ALA A 23 -7.93 -23.75 -26.77
C ALA A 23 -7.87 -24.52 -25.44
N MET A 24 -8.88 -25.36 -25.13
CA MET A 24 -8.88 -26.18 -23.91
C MET A 24 -7.89 -27.35 -23.95
N ALA A 25 -7.62 -27.93 -25.12
CA ALA A 25 -6.59 -28.94 -25.27
C ALA A 25 -5.18 -28.32 -25.09
N ASP A 26 -4.97 -27.14 -25.65
CA ASP A 26 -3.72 -26.36 -25.52
C ASP A 26 -3.47 -25.90 -24.08
N LEU A 27 -4.48 -25.34 -23.40
CA LEU A 27 -4.42 -24.97 -21.98
C LEU A 27 -3.96 -26.16 -21.12
N SER A 28 -4.50 -27.34 -21.38
CA SER A 28 -4.18 -28.52 -20.60
C SER A 28 -2.77 -29.04 -20.85
N GLU A 29 -2.26 -28.90 -22.06
CA GLU A 29 -0.87 -29.19 -22.40
C GLU A 29 0.09 -28.19 -21.74
N ARG A 30 -0.25 -26.89 -21.74
CA ARG A 30 0.53 -25.82 -21.09
C ARG A 30 0.60 -25.98 -19.57
N VAL A 31 -0.51 -26.33 -18.91
CA VAL A 31 -0.54 -26.61 -17.46
C VAL A 31 0.36 -27.81 -17.12
N ALA A 32 0.37 -28.84 -17.98
CA ALA A 32 1.24 -29.99 -17.79
C ALA A 32 2.73 -29.64 -18.00
N GLN A 33 3.03 -28.85 -19.02
CA GLN A 33 4.39 -28.41 -19.34
C GLN A 33 4.98 -27.52 -18.22
N TYR A 34 4.19 -26.59 -17.67
CA TYR A 34 4.61 -25.72 -16.57
C TYR A 34 5.08 -26.50 -15.33
N ARG A 35 4.44 -27.63 -15.03
CA ARG A 35 4.85 -28.50 -13.91
C ARG A 35 6.13 -29.30 -14.18
N GLY A 36 6.40 -29.65 -15.44
CA GLY A 36 7.56 -30.45 -15.84
C GLY A 36 8.88 -29.67 -15.85
N ASP A 37 8.83 -28.36 -16.13
CA ASP A 37 10.01 -27.52 -16.34
C ASP A 37 10.59 -26.87 -15.06
N ARG A 38 10.20 -27.31 -13.86
CA ARG A 38 10.69 -26.71 -12.60
C ARG A 38 12.22 -26.90 -12.49
N PRO A 39 13.04 -25.83 -12.56
CA PRO A 39 14.48 -25.97 -12.60
C PRO A 39 15.04 -26.28 -11.20
N GLU A 40 15.58 -27.49 -11.01
CA GLU A 40 16.52 -27.75 -9.90
C GLU A 40 17.79 -26.93 -10.15
N ARG A 41 18.06 -25.92 -9.32
CA ARG A 41 19.20 -25.01 -9.54
C ARG A 41 20.45 -25.43 -8.75
N SER A 42 21.58 -25.41 -9.47
CA SER A 42 22.93 -25.28 -8.92
C SER A 42 23.28 -23.81 -8.66
N ASP A 43 24.04 -23.57 -7.58
CA ASP A 43 24.36 -22.28 -6.94
C ASP A 43 25.33 -21.34 -7.70
N GLN A 44 25.28 -21.28 -9.04
CA GLN A 44 26.34 -20.58 -9.81
C GLN A 44 25.99 -19.20 -10.38
N ALA A 45 24.83 -18.62 -10.04
CA ALA A 45 24.31 -17.43 -10.73
C ALA A 45 24.48 -16.06 -10.03
N ASP A 46 25.19 -15.95 -8.89
CA ASP A 46 25.33 -14.67 -8.16
C ASP A 46 26.62 -13.88 -8.44
N ARG A 47 27.50 -14.33 -9.34
CA ARG A 47 28.78 -13.63 -9.62
C ARG A 47 28.82 -12.77 -10.89
N ALA A 48 27.79 -12.77 -11.72
CA ALA A 48 27.87 -12.16 -13.05
C ALA A 48 27.41 -10.69 -13.15
N ASN A 49 26.86 -10.07 -12.09
CA ASN A 49 26.20 -8.76 -12.22
C ASN A 49 26.87 -7.58 -11.47
N GLN A 50 28.18 -7.67 -11.18
CA GLN A 50 28.93 -6.61 -10.47
C GLN A 50 29.96 -5.83 -11.32
N ARG A 51 29.92 -5.89 -12.65
CA ARG A 51 30.85 -5.11 -13.49
C ARG A 51 30.17 -4.47 -14.70
N SER A 52 29.48 -3.35 -14.47
CA SER A 52 29.32 -2.32 -15.49
C SER A 52 28.80 -1.04 -14.83
N GLY A 53 29.58 0.04 -14.85
CA GLY A 53 29.09 1.37 -14.47
C GLY A 53 30.05 2.21 -13.62
N CYS A 54 31.32 2.34 -14.00
CA CYS A 54 32.18 3.46 -13.60
C CYS A 54 33.15 3.70 -14.75
N ASP A 55 32.99 4.81 -15.47
CA ASP A 55 34.09 5.69 -15.91
C ASP A 55 33.56 6.82 -16.80
N ALA A 56 33.55 8.02 -16.22
CA ALA A 56 33.82 9.27 -16.94
C ALA A 56 34.17 10.34 -15.89
N LEU A 57 35.48 10.49 -15.60
CA LEU A 57 36.16 11.77 -15.35
C LEU A 57 37.66 11.48 -15.17
N HIS A 58 38.44 11.76 -16.21
CA HIS A 58 39.90 11.75 -16.18
C HIS A 58 40.44 13.08 -15.66
N GLY A 59 41.46 12.98 -14.79
CA GLY A 59 42.27 14.09 -14.32
C GLY A 59 43.55 13.61 -13.63
N ALA A 60 44.49 13.10 -14.44
CA ALA A 60 45.95 13.05 -14.26
C ALA A 60 46.58 12.62 -12.92
N GLY A 61 47.40 11.56 -12.95
CA GLY A 61 48.43 11.35 -11.93
C GLY A 61 49.12 9.99 -11.92
N ALA A 62 50.25 9.90 -12.64
CA ALA A 62 51.43 9.07 -12.39
C ALA A 62 51.34 7.52 -12.36
N PHE A 63 52.04 6.95 -13.35
CA PHE A 63 52.55 5.59 -13.47
C PHE A 63 53.40 5.11 -12.28
N ALA A 64 53.22 3.86 -11.88
CA ALA A 64 54.31 2.97 -11.47
C ALA A 64 53.90 1.50 -11.64
N ASP A 65 54.85 0.72 -12.15
CA ASP A 65 54.78 -0.66 -12.63
C ASP A 65 54.28 -1.69 -11.62
N PHE A 66 53.59 -2.73 -12.10
CA PHE A 66 53.88 -4.10 -11.67
C PHE A 66 53.49 -5.12 -12.76
N THR A 67 54.50 -5.85 -13.21
CA THR A 67 54.43 -6.95 -14.17
C THR A 67 53.94 -8.22 -13.48
N GLY A 68 53.07 -8.98 -14.15
CA GLY A 68 52.57 -10.26 -13.66
C GLY A 68 51.85 -11.02 -14.77
N ALA A 69 52.63 -11.68 -15.63
CA ALA A 69 52.13 -12.55 -16.68
C ALA A 69 51.75 -13.94 -16.15
N SER A 70 50.89 -14.60 -16.94
CA SER A 70 50.60 -16.04 -17.02
C SER A 70 49.73 -16.69 -15.94
N HIS A 71 48.44 -16.82 -16.23
CA HIS A 71 47.75 -18.12 -16.28
C HIS A 71 46.39 -17.94 -16.98
N ALA A 72 46.37 -18.10 -18.30
CA ALA A 72 45.14 -18.15 -19.10
C ALA A 72 45.29 -19.25 -20.15
N ALA A 73 45.09 -20.49 -19.73
CA ALA A 73 44.82 -21.63 -20.59
C ALA A 73 44.39 -22.83 -19.72
N SER A 74 43.08 -22.98 -19.50
CA SER A 74 42.38 -24.26 -19.27
C SER A 74 41.02 -24.03 -18.61
N GLU A 75 40.05 -23.47 -19.33
CA GLU A 75 38.62 -23.61 -18.97
C GLU A 75 37.73 -23.28 -20.17
N ALA A 76 37.84 -24.10 -21.22
CA ALA A 76 36.97 -24.03 -22.39
C ALA A 76 36.66 -25.44 -22.89
N ALA A 77 36.08 -26.28 -22.03
CA ALA A 77 35.49 -27.57 -22.43
C ALA A 77 34.64 -28.18 -21.29
N ALA A 78 33.52 -27.53 -20.93
CA ALA A 78 32.46 -28.19 -20.16
C ALA A 78 31.09 -27.55 -20.46
N CYS A 79 30.69 -27.51 -21.74
CA CYS A 79 29.26 -27.52 -22.07
C CYS A 79 28.72 -28.92 -21.75
N THR A 80 28.48 -29.20 -20.47
CA THR A 80 27.72 -30.37 -20.06
C THR A 80 26.31 -30.22 -20.61
N ALA A 81 25.96 -31.10 -21.56
CA ALA A 81 24.60 -31.23 -22.08
C ALA A 81 23.61 -31.28 -20.92
N ARG A 82 22.59 -30.40 -20.94
CA ARG A 82 21.47 -30.49 -20.00
C ARG A 82 20.93 -31.92 -20.07
N PRO A 83 20.79 -32.64 -18.94
CA PRO A 83 20.15 -33.93 -18.96
C PRO A 83 18.74 -33.73 -19.52
N THR A 84 18.44 -34.37 -20.65
CA THR A 84 17.08 -34.46 -21.16
C THR A 84 16.28 -35.26 -20.15
N THR A 85 15.50 -34.58 -19.33
CA THR A 85 14.60 -35.20 -18.35
C THR A 85 13.53 -35.95 -19.13
N THR A 86 13.78 -37.23 -19.44
CA THR A 86 12.77 -38.09 -20.04
C THR A 86 11.68 -38.34 -18.99
N LEU A 87 10.52 -37.71 -19.19
CA LEU A 87 9.31 -37.93 -18.38
C LEU A 87 9.03 -39.44 -18.29
N ARG A 88 8.75 -39.95 -17.09
CA ARG A 88 8.42 -41.36 -16.95
C ARG A 88 7.05 -41.62 -17.57
N PRO A 89 6.82 -42.80 -18.19
CA PRO A 89 5.50 -43.13 -18.76
C PRO A 89 4.33 -43.00 -17.76
N GLU A 90 4.60 -43.22 -16.47
CA GLU A 90 3.63 -43.03 -15.37
C GLU A 90 3.23 -41.56 -15.21
N ASP A 91 4.17 -40.62 -15.40
CA ASP A 91 3.91 -39.19 -15.35
C ASP A 91 3.04 -38.76 -16.55
N VAL A 92 3.32 -39.30 -17.74
CA VAL A 92 2.54 -39.03 -18.97
C VAL A 92 1.09 -39.50 -18.82
N ALA A 93 0.87 -40.71 -18.29
CA ALA A 93 -0.48 -41.22 -18.04
C ALA A 93 -1.22 -40.47 -16.92
N SER A 94 -0.50 -39.97 -15.92
CA SER A 94 -1.07 -39.11 -14.88
C SER A 94 -1.49 -37.74 -15.44
N ILE A 95 -0.62 -37.12 -16.23
CA ILE A 95 -0.88 -35.87 -16.95
C ILE A 95 -2.10 -36.03 -17.87
N ALA A 96 -2.14 -37.06 -18.71
CA ALA A 96 -3.25 -37.27 -19.66
C ALA A 96 -4.61 -37.44 -18.95
N ARG A 97 -4.64 -38.15 -17.81
CA ARG A 97 -5.85 -38.29 -16.99
C ARG A 97 -6.28 -36.95 -16.39
N LYS A 98 -5.34 -36.22 -15.79
CA LYS A 98 -5.61 -34.89 -15.23
C LYS A 98 -6.12 -33.93 -16.31
N THR A 99 -5.55 -33.97 -17.51
CA THR A 99 -5.97 -33.21 -18.68
C THR A 99 -7.42 -33.52 -19.08
N ALA A 100 -7.78 -34.80 -19.14
CA ALA A 100 -9.16 -35.21 -19.44
C ALA A 100 -10.14 -34.74 -18.35
N ASP A 101 -9.73 -34.78 -17.08
CA ASP A 101 -10.55 -34.31 -15.96
C ASP A 101 -10.75 -32.79 -15.98
N VAL A 102 -9.70 -32.02 -16.26
CA VAL A 102 -9.78 -30.56 -16.44
C VAL A 102 -10.76 -30.23 -17.58
N ALA A 103 -10.58 -30.84 -18.75
CA ALA A 103 -11.47 -30.62 -19.89
C ALA A 103 -12.92 -31.01 -19.60
N ARG A 104 -13.15 -32.07 -18.82
CA ARG A 104 -14.49 -32.49 -18.40
C ARG A 104 -15.14 -31.45 -17.49
N VAL A 105 -14.42 -30.95 -16.48
CA VAL A 105 -14.94 -29.95 -15.54
C VAL A 105 -15.20 -28.62 -16.23
N LEU A 106 -14.29 -28.16 -17.11
CA LEU A 106 -14.43 -26.89 -17.83
C LEU A 106 -15.59 -26.87 -18.84
N ARG A 107 -16.04 -28.04 -19.32
CA ARG A 107 -17.27 -28.16 -20.14
C ARG A 107 -18.56 -28.00 -19.34
N MET A 108 -18.51 -28.14 -18.01
CA MET A 108 -19.68 -27.94 -17.16
C MET A 108 -19.89 -26.44 -16.90
N PRO A 109 -21.15 -25.97 -16.78
CA PRO A 109 -21.42 -24.61 -16.34
C PRO A 109 -20.82 -24.39 -14.93
N PRO A 110 -20.14 -23.25 -14.65
CA PRO A 110 -19.48 -23.02 -13.36
C PRO A 110 -20.43 -23.13 -12.15
N GLN A 111 -21.71 -22.81 -12.35
CA GLN A 111 -22.76 -22.92 -11.34
C GLN A 111 -23.03 -24.37 -10.91
N GLY A 112 -22.72 -25.34 -11.79
CA GLY A 112 -22.80 -26.78 -11.51
C GLY A 112 -21.57 -27.35 -10.83
N TRP A 113 -20.54 -26.54 -10.53
CA TRP A 113 -19.32 -27.02 -9.92
C TRP A 113 -19.50 -27.31 -8.43
N THR A 114 -18.79 -28.32 -7.95
CA THR A 114 -18.77 -28.74 -6.55
C THR A 114 -17.33 -28.83 -6.06
N ALA A 115 -17.13 -28.86 -4.74
CA ALA A 115 -15.79 -29.02 -4.17
C ALA A 115 -15.14 -30.33 -4.64
N GLN A 116 -15.93 -31.39 -4.84
CA GLN A 116 -15.45 -32.67 -5.35
C GLN A 116 -14.92 -32.56 -6.79
N HIS A 117 -15.51 -31.71 -7.63
CA HIS A 117 -14.98 -31.46 -8.97
C HIS A 117 -13.58 -30.84 -8.90
N LEU A 118 -13.37 -29.79 -8.10
CA LEU A 118 -12.03 -29.20 -7.93
C LEU A 118 -11.04 -30.17 -7.27
N GLN A 119 -11.49 -30.96 -6.29
CA GLN A 119 -10.65 -31.99 -5.66
C GLN A 119 -10.20 -33.06 -6.68
N SER A 120 -11.06 -33.43 -7.64
CA SER A 120 -10.66 -34.35 -8.72
C SER A 120 -9.57 -33.78 -9.63
N LEU A 121 -9.43 -32.45 -9.68
CA LEU A 121 -8.32 -31.76 -10.37
C LEU A 121 -7.04 -31.67 -9.51
N GLY A 122 -7.06 -32.24 -8.30
CA GLY A 122 -5.96 -32.21 -7.34
C GLY A 122 -5.87 -30.92 -6.53
N VAL A 123 -6.96 -30.15 -6.42
CA VAL A 123 -7.05 -29.00 -5.50
C VAL A 123 -7.30 -29.51 -4.08
N GLU A 124 -6.60 -28.94 -3.09
CA GLU A 124 -6.81 -29.29 -1.68
C GLU A 124 -8.29 -29.10 -1.25
N ALA A 125 -8.81 -29.99 -0.40
CA ALA A 125 -10.22 -30.01 -0.01
C ALA A 125 -10.71 -28.68 0.60
N THR A 126 -9.89 -28.07 1.47
CA THR A 126 -10.18 -26.76 2.08
C THR A 126 -10.26 -25.68 1.02
N THR A 127 -9.24 -25.58 0.16
CA THR A 127 -9.19 -24.63 -0.96
C THR A 127 -10.36 -24.82 -1.93
N ALA A 128 -10.69 -26.06 -2.27
CA ALA A 128 -11.83 -26.37 -3.14
C ALA A 128 -13.15 -25.89 -2.54
N THR A 129 -13.33 -26.04 -1.23
CA THR A 129 -14.55 -25.59 -0.53
C THR A 129 -14.67 -24.07 -0.56
N VAL A 130 -13.58 -23.37 -0.26
CA VAL A 130 -13.50 -21.90 -0.30
C VAL A 130 -13.81 -21.39 -1.71
N LEU A 131 -13.12 -21.90 -2.73
CA LEU A 131 -13.30 -21.46 -4.11
C LEU A 131 -14.74 -21.68 -4.62
N ILE A 132 -15.37 -22.80 -4.28
CA ILE A 132 -16.77 -23.05 -4.67
C ILE A 132 -17.74 -22.13 -3.94
N SER A 133 -17.47 -21.77 -2.69
CA SER A 133 -18.26 -20.77 -1.96
C SER A 133 -18.23 -19.42 -2.68
N HIS A 134 -17.04 -18.92 -3.01
CA HIS A 134 -16.87 -17.66 -3.74
C HIS A 134 -17.44 -17.71 -5.17
N LEU A 135 -17.26 -18.84 -5.88
CA LEU A 135 -17.83 -19.04 -7.21
C LEU A 135 -19.36 -18.97 -7.20
N ARG A 136 -20.02 -19.53 -6.17
CA ARG A 136 -21.48 -19.46 -6.02
C ARG A 136 -21.99 -18.05 -5.70
N ASN A 137 -21.18 -17.27 -5.01
CA ASN A 137 -21.49 -15.87 -4.68
C ASN A 137 -21.16 -14.90 -5.83
N THR A 138 -20.50 -15.38 -6.90
CA THR A 138 -20.19 -14.58 -8.08
C THR A 138 -21.23 -14.84 -9.17
N PRO A 139 -22.23 -13.95 -9.36
CA PRO A 139 -23.24 -14.15 -10.38
C PRO A 139 -22.63 -14.08 -11.80
N LEU A 140 -23.21 -14.83 -12.73
CA LEU A 140 -22.98 -14.73 -14.18
C LEU A 140 -21.57 -15.05 -14.70
N MET A 141 -20.76 -15.84 -13.96
CA MET A 141 -19.50 -16.35 -14.52
C MET A 141 -19.76 -17.34 -15.67
N SER A 142 -19.35 -16.99 -16.89
CA SER A 142 -19.44 -17.87 -18.06
C SER A 142 -18.26 -18.85 -18.11
N SER A 143 -18.47 -20.03 -18.68
CA SER A 143 -17.39 -21.02 -18.88
C SER A 143 -16.27 -20.45 -19.76
N GLU A 144 -16.62 -19.68 -20.80
CA GLU A 144 -15.67 -19.08 -21.73
C GLU A 144 -14.73 -18.09 -21.01
N PHE A 145 -15.29 -17.21 -20.18
CA PHE A 145 -14.51 -16.27 -19.39
C PHE A 145 -13.57 -16.99 -18.41
N LEU A 146 -14.07 -18.04 -17.75
CA LEU A 146 -13.29 -18.82 -16.80
C LEU A 146 -12.10 -19.52 -17.49
N VAL A 147 -12.35 -20.18 -18.63
CA VAL A 147 -11.30 -20.86 -19.42
C VAL A 147 -10.25 -19.86 -19.90
N HIS A 148 -10.68 -18.74 -20.50
CA HIS A 148 -9.79 -17.70 -20.98
C HIS A 148 -8.93 -17.12 -19.84
N THR A 149 -9.55 -16.82 -18.70
CA THR A 149 -8.82 -16.27 -17.55
C THR A 149 -7.80 -17.27 -17.01
N ILE A 150 -8.15 -18.56 -16.91
CA ILE A 150 -7.21 -19.59 -16.45
C ILE A 150 -6.00 -19.68 -17.40
N ASP A 151 -6.20 -19.59 -18.71
CA ASP A 151 -5.12 -19.65 -19.71
C ASP A 151 -4.17 -18.44 -19.65
N GLU A 152 -4.74 -17.24 -19.53
CA GLU A 152 -3.95 -16.01 -19.40
C GLU A 152 -3.22 -15.91 -18.06
N THR A 153 -3.72 -16.60 -17.02
CA THR A 153 -3.21 -16.48 -15.64
C THR A 153 -2.57 -17.75 -15.10
N ILE A 154 -2.05 -18.62 -15.98
CA ILE A 154 -1.27 -19.80 -15.55
C ILE A 154 -0.06 -19.38 -14.71
N GLY A 155 0.64 -18.31 -15.13
CA GLY A 155 1.79 -17.76 -14.40
C GLY A 155 1.38 -16.82 -13.27
N VAL A 156 2.10 -16.89 -12.15
CA VAL A 156 1.85 -16.02 -10.97
C VAL A 156 1.96 -14.53 -11.32
N GLU A 157 2.95 -14.14 -12.13
CA GLU A 157 3.12 -12.75 -12.57
C GLU A 157 1.95 -12.29 -13.46
N SER A 158 1.53 -13.14 -14.41
CA SER A 158 0.36 -12.86 -15.25
C SER A 158 -0.92 -12.76 -14.43
N ALA A 159 -1.09 -13.62 -13.42
CA ALA A 159 -2.19 -13.55 -12.48
C ALA A 159 -2.22 -12.22 -11.71
N LEU A 160 -1.08 -11.77 -11.18
CA LEU A 160 -0.98 -10.48 -10.49
C LEU A 160 -1.28 -9.30 -11.44
N LEU A 161 -0.73 -9.33 -12.66
CA LEU A 161 -1.00 -8.31 -13.67
C LEU A 161 -2.49 -8.25 -14.05
N PHE A 162 -3.11 -9.40 -14.25
CA PHE A 162 -4.54 -9.52 -14.58
C PHE A 162 -5.43 -8.99 -13.46
N LEU A 163 -5.14 -9.33 -12.20
CA LEU A 163 -5.88 -8.82 -11.05
C LEU A 163 -5.76 -7.30 -10.91
N GLY A 164 -4.57 -6.76 -11.14
CA GLY A 164 -4.32 -5.32 -11.06
C GLY A 164 -4.90 -4.52 -12.22
N ASP A 165 -4.86 -5.03 -13.46
CA ASP A 165 -5.35 -4.29 -14.64
C ASP A 165 -6.88 -4.14 -14.61
N GLY A 166 -7.55 -4.99 -13.84
CA GLY A 166 -9.01 -5.03 -13.81
C GLY A 166 -9.58 -5.61 -15.11
N LEU A 167 -10.86 -5.97 -15.08
CA LEU A 167 -11.55 -6.50 -16.26
C LEU A 167 -11.81 -5.43 -17.32
N ASP A 168 -11.68 -4.16 -16.95
CA ASP A 168 -11.94 -2.97 -17.75
C ASP A 168 -11.17 -2.96 -19.08
N LYS A 169 -9.95 -3.54 -19.13
CA LYS A 169 -9.17 -3.67 -20.37
C LYS A 169 -9.66 -4.79 -21.29
N TYR A 170 -10.27 -5.83 -20.75
CA TYR A 170 -10.51 -7.08 -21.47
C TYR A 170 -11.98 -7.33 -21.81
N TYR A 171 -12.91 -6.79 -21.00
CA TYR A 171 -14.34 -7.00 -21.22
C TYR A 171 -15.14 -5.75 -20.85
N ALA A 172 -15.57 -4.98 -21.86
CA ALA A 172 -16.43 -3.81 -21.72
C ALA A 172 -17.79 -4.12 -21.03
N HIS A 173 -18.17 -5.39 -20.89
CA HIS A 173 -19.39 -5.83 -20.22
C HIS A 173 -19.19 -6.33 -18.79
N ALA A 174 -17.94 -6.54 -18.35
CA ALA A 174 -17.64 -6.98 -16.98
C ALA A 174 -17.86 -5.88 -15.91
N TYR A 175 -18.14 -4.65 -16.34
CA TYR A 175 -18.48 -3.49 -15.50
C TYR A 175 -19.72 -3.66 -14.62
N GLN A 176 -20.54 -4.70 -14.83
CA GLN A 176 -21.83 -4.80 -14.13
C GLN A 176 -21.72 -5.31 -12.68
N SER A 177 -20.54 -5.72 -12.21
CA SER A 177 -20.32 -6.07 -10.81
C SER A 177 -19.23 -5.21 -10.20
N GLU A 178 -19.62 -4.15 -9.48
CA GLU A 178 -18.72 -3.35 -8.63
C GLU A 178 -18.02 -4.19 -7.55
N ALA A 179 -18.48 -5.43 -7.34
CA ALA A 179 -17.87 -6.32 -6.37
C ALA A 179 -16.46 -6.76 -6.78
N GLY A 180 -16.14 -6.88 -8.09
CA GLY A 180 -14.82 -7.33 -8.57
C GLY A 180 -14.54 -8.82 -8.32
N ASP A 181 -15.58 -9.63 -8.09
CA ASP A 181 -15.36 -10.98 -7.58
C ASP A 181 -14.98 -11.98 -8.68
N GLY A 182 -15.45 -11.78 -9.91
CA GLY A 182 -15.33 -12.78 -10.98
C GLY A 182 -13.89 -13.06 -11.42
N ALA A 183 -13.09 -12.02 -11.67
CA ALA A 183 -11.69 -12.18 -12.05
C ALA A 183 -10.88 -12.81 -10.91
N ALA A 184 -11.06 -12.31 -9.69
CA ALA A 184 -10.38 -12.82 -8.51
C ALA A 184 -10.60 -14.32 -8.30
N VAL A 185 -11.86 -14.75 -8.41
CA VAL A 185 -12.24 -16.16 -8.29
C VAL A 185 -11.65 -16.99 -9.44
N ALA A 186 -11.77 -16.53 -10.69
CA ALA A 186 -11.26 -17.25 -11.85
C ALA A 186 -9.72 -17.44 -11.79
N VAL A 187 -8.99 -16.37 -11.46
CA VAL A 187 -7.53 -16.42 -11.26
C VAL A 187 -7.17 -17.37 -10.12
N SER A 188 -7.87 -17.30 -9.00
CA SER A 188 -7.62 -18.17 -7.85
C SER A 188 -7.88 -19.65 -8.18
N ILE A 189 -8.91 -19.95 -8.97
CA ILE A 189 -9.19 -21.30 -9.49
C ILE A 189 -8.04 -21.78 -10.38
N GLY A 190 -7.59 -20.95 -11.33
CA GLY A 190 -6.47 -21.29 -12.21
C GLY A 190 -5.20 -21.62 -11.42
N GLN A 191 -4.82 -20.74 -10.49
CA GLN A 191 -3.68 -20.94 -9.61
C GLN A 191 -3.81 -22.19 -8.72
N ALA A 192 -5.01 -22.48 -8.20
CA ALA A 192 -5.25 -23.68 -7.41
C ALA A 192 -5.10 -24.97 -8.22
N ILE A 193 -5.51 -25.00 -9.49
CA ILE A 193 -5.36 -26.15 -10.38
C ILE A 193 -3.88 -26.43 -10.68
N VAL A 194 -3.08 -25.35 -10.82
CA VAL A 194 -1.65 -25.42 -11.11
C VAL A 194 -0.83 -25.83 -9.88
N GLU A 195 -1.01 -25.18 -8.73
CA GLU A 195 -0.16 -25.39 -7.54
C GLU A 195 -0.77 -26.33 -6.48
N SER A 196 -2.01 -26.79 -6.66
CA SER A 196 -2.78 -27.66 -5.74
C SER A 196 -3.11 -27.03 -4.37
N ARG A 197 -2.32 -26.07 -3.88
CA ARG A 197 -2.50 -25.34 -2.62
C ARG A 197 -2.35 -23.84 -2.82
N LEU A 198 -3.41 -23.08 -2.53
CA LEU A 198 -3.35 -21.61 -2.58
C LEU A 198 -2.66 -20.98 -1.36
N GLY A 199 -2.78 -21.59 -0.17
CA GLY A 199 -2.23 -21.02 1.07
C GLY A 199 -0.70 -20.90 1.09
N GLY A 200 0.01 -21.67 0.26
CA GLY A 200 1.47 -21.67 0.16
C GLY A 200 2.00 -21.11 -1.16
N LEU A 201 1.17 -20.41 -1.94
CA LEU A 201 1.54 -20.00 -3.29
C LEU A 201 2.74 -19.02 -3.24
N PRO A 202 3.90 -19.38 -3.82
CA PRO A 202 5.03 -18.48 -3.88
C PRO A 202 4.73 -17.34 -4.85
N ARG A 203 5.30 -16.17 -4.60
CA ARG A 203 5.16 -15.00 -5.47
C ARG A 203 5.84 -15.21 -6.83
N SER A 204 6.90 -15.99 -6.86
CA SER A 204 7.80 -16.15 -7.99
C SER A 204 8.28 -17.59 -8.08
N SER A 205 8.72 -18.00 -9.27
CA SER A 205 9.31 -19.32 -9.52
C SER A 205 10.60 -19.56 -8.72
N ASP A 206 11.26 -18.50 -8.26
CA ASP A 206 12.42 -18.56 -7.36
C ASP A 206 12.05 -18.89 -5.90
N GLY A 207 10.75 -19.02 -5.59
CA GLY A 207 10.23 -19.32 -4.26
C GLY A 207 10.32 -18.16 -3.27
N LYS A 208 10.75 -16.96 -3.71
CA LYS A 208 10.89 -15.81 -2.81
C LYS A 208 9.61 -15.00 -2.72
N GLY A 209 9.10 -14.86 -1.50
CA GLY A 209 7.91 -14.07 -1.17
C GLY A 209 6.60 -14.85 -1.35
N SER A 210 5.56 -14.42 -0.65
CA SER A 210 4.21 -14.99 -0.79
C SER A 210 3.40 -14.29 -1.88
N PHE A 211 2.44 -15.01 -2.46
CA PHE A 211 1.47 -14.41 -3.35
C PHE A 211 0.65 -13.28 -2.69
N VAL A 212 0.35 -13.40 -1.39
CA VAL A 212 -0.25 -12.33 -0.58
C VAL A 212 0.56 -11.04 -0.65
N ARG A 213 1.89 -11.14 -0.50
CA ARG A 213 2.79 -9.98 -0.65
C ARG A 213 2.79 -9.45 -2.08
N GLY A 214 2.74 -10.34 -3.07
CA GLY A 214 2.60 -9.97 -4.48
C GLY A 214 1.35 -9.13 -4.74
N LEU A 215 0.20 -9.50 -4.15
CA LEU A 215 -1.04 -8.73 -4.25
C LEU A 215 -0.93 -7.34 -3.64
N LEU A 216 -0.33 -7.21 -2.45
CA LEU A 216 -0.14 -5.90 -1.82
C LEU A 216 0.84 -5.01 -2.61
N ASP A 217 1.83 -5.62 -3.26
CA ASP A 217 2.80 -4.91 -4.09
C ASP A 217 2.19 -4.31 -5.36
N LEU A 218 1.02 -4.79 -5.82
CA LEU A 218 0.31 -4.20 -6.96
C LEU A 218 -0.05 -2.73 -6.71
N PHE A 219 -0.27 -2.33 -5.46
CA PHE A 219 -0.57 -0.95 -5.09
C PHE A 219 0.67 -0.03 -5.08
N SER A 220 1.86 -0.61 -5.06
CA SER A 220 3.12 0.14 -4.93
C SER A 220 3.66 0.61 -6.27
N ALA A 221 3.35 -0.14 -7.33
CA ALA A 221 3.88 0.08 -8.67
C ALA A 221 2.91 0.83 -9.60
N ARG A 222 1.68 1.12 -9.15
CA ARG A 222 0.61 1.65 -10.00
C ARG A 222 0.01 2.91 -9.42
N THR A 223 0.01 3.98 -10.21
CA THR A 223 -0.87 5.14 -10.01
C THR A 223 -2.32 4.66 -10.15
N HIS A 224 -2.99 4.51 -9.00
CA HIS A 224 -4.42 4.23 -8.83
C HIS A 224 -4.95 2.99 -9.58
N LEU A 225 -5.05 1.86 -8.88
CA LEU A 225 -5.92 0.77 -9.34
C LEU A 225 -7.34 1.30 -9.55
N SER A 226 -8.06 0.80 -10.56
CA SER A 226 -9.49 1.09 -10.69
C SER A 226 -10.26 0.55 -9.47
N PRO A 227 -11.47 1.06 -9.18
CA PRO A 227 -12.31 0.49 -8.15
C PRO A 227 -12.52 -1.02 -8.31
N THR A 228 -12.69 -1.49 -9.56
CA THR A 228 -12.79 -2.91 -9.92
C THR A 228 -11.50 -3.66 -9.58
N GLY A 229 -10.32 -3.14 -9.97
CA GLY A 229 -9.03 -3.75 -9.63
C GLY A 229 -8.80 -3.86 -8.12
N THR A 230 -9.20 -2.84 -7.37
CA THR A 230 -9.16 -2.87 -5.89
C THR A 230 -10.08 -3.95 -5.33
N GLY A 231 -11.29 -4.09 -5.89
CA GLY A 231 -12.23 -5.17 -5.55
C GLY A 231 -11.64 -6.54 -5.82
N ASN A 232 -11.08 -6.76 -7.01
CA ASN A 232 -10.42 -8.01 -7.39
C ASN A 232 -9.31 -8.38 -6.41
N VAL A 233 -8.44 -7.42 -6.04
CA VAL A 233 -7.34 -7.68 -5.11
C VAL A 233 -7.86 -7.99 -3.71
N ALA A 234 -8.89 -7.29 -3.23
CA ALA A 234 -9.52 -7.58 -1.94
C ALA A 234 -10.12 -8.99 -1.90
N THR A 235 -10.85 -9.39 -2.95
CA THR A 235 -11.48 -10.71 -3.05
C THR A 235 -10.43 -11.82 -3.18
N ALA A 236 -9.41 -11.64 -4.02
CA ALA A 236 -8.30 -12.59 -4.14
C ALA A 236 -7.57 -12.77 -2.80
N LEU A 237 -7.33 -11.67 -2.08
CA LEU A 237 -6.72 -11.70 -0.75
C LEU A 237 -7.59 -12.47 0.25
N SER A 238 -8.91 -12.23 0.29
CA SER A 238 -9.84 -12.97 1.15
C SER A 238 -9.79 -14.47 0.88
N ILE A 239 -9.85 -14.88 -0.39
CA ILE A 239 -9.79 -16.29 -0.81
C ILE A 239 -8.51 -16.95 -0.31
N LEU A 240 -7.36 -16.29 -0.48
CA LEU A 240 -6.07 -16.84 -0.06
C LEU A 240 -6.01 -17.04 1.47
N LEU A 241 -6.47 -16.05 2.23
CA LEU A 241 -6.46 -16.09 3.69
C LEU A 241 -7.43 -17.15 4.24
N GLU A 242 -8.61 -17.29 3.64
CA GLU A 242 -9.55 -18.39 3.92
C GLU A 242 -8.98 -19.77 3.56
N CYS A 243 -8.10 -19.84 2.55
CA CYS A 243 -7.35 -21.04 2.20
C CYS A 243 -6.14 -21.31 3.11
N GLY A 244 -5.95 -20.52 4.18
CA GLY A 244 -4.87 -20.70 5.14
C GLY A 244 -3.55 -20.06 4.71
N ALA A 245 -3.55 -19.11 3.78
CA ALA A 245 -2.37 -18.29 3.53
C ALA A 245 -1.96 -17.55 4.80
N ARG A 246 -0.67 -17.56 5.10
CA ARG A 246 -0.15 -16.86 6.28
C ARG A 246 -0.25 -15.35 6.06
N CYS A 247 -0.71 -14.65 7.11
CA CYS A 247 -0.79 -13.19 7.18
C CYS A 247 -0.12 -12.71 8.47
N ASP A 248 1.13 -13.11 8.65
CA ASP A 248 1.95 -12.72 9.79
C ASP A 248 3.18 -11.94 9.32
N ALA A 249 3.90 -11.33 10.26
CA ALA A 249 5.08 -10.55 9.95
C ALA A 249 6.16 -11.33 9.18
N GLY A 250 6.25 -12.67 9.36
CA GLY A 250 7.23 -13.51 8.67
C GLY A 250 7.06 -13.50 7.15
N VAL A 251 5.85 -13.23 6.67
CA VAL A 251 5.54 -13.13 5.23
C VAL A 251 6.06 -11.83 4.60
N PHE A 252 6.23 -10.79 5.41
CA PHE A 252 6.56 -9.44 4.98
C PHE A 252 7.90 -8.97 5.56
N ASP A 253 8.89 -9.86 5.64
CA ASP A 253 10.23 -9.55 6.15
C ASP A 253 10.22 -8.99 7.58
N SER A 254 9.41 -9.59 8.46
CA SER A 254 9.18 -9.15 9.86
C SER A 254 8.41 -7.82 10.01
N VAL A 255 7.78 -7.32 8.95
CA VAL A 255 6.86 -6.17 9.01
C VAL A 255 5.44 -6.65 9.26
N PRO A 256 4.71 -6.14 10.25
CA PRO A 256 3.29 -6.46 10.43
C PRO A 256 2.48 -6.20 9.14
N PRO A 257 1.53 -7.08 8.76
CA PRO A 257 0.82 -7.00 7.48
C PRO A 257 0.17 -5.64 7.19
N LEU A 258 -0.44 -5.01 8.21
CA LEU A 258 -1.10 -3.72 8.06
C LEU A 258 -0.11 -2.58 7.86
N ILE A 259 1.02 -2.61 8.55
CA ILE A 259 2.09 -1.64 8.38
C ILE A 259 2.67 -1.75 6.96
N TYR A 260 2.88 -2.99 6.48
CA TYR A 260 3.30 -3.25 5.11
C TYR A 260 2.29 -2.68 4.11
N ALA A 261 1.00 -3.00 4.25
CA ALA A 261 -0.06 -2.53 3.37
C ALA A 261 -0.16 -1.00 3.32
N LEU A 262 -0.09 -0.32 4.48
CA LEU A 262 -0.14 1.14 4.56
C LEU A 262 1.05 1.81 3.85
N SER A 263 2.25 1.23 3.94
CA SER A 263 3.43 1.74 3.20
C SER A 263 3.25 1.68 1.69
N ARG A 264 2.33 0.84 1.21
CA ARG A 264 2.00 0.68 -0.22
C ARG A 264 0.72 1.42 -0.61
N HIS A 265 0.21 2.31 0.26
CA HIS A 265 -1.02 3.07 0.04
C HIS A 265 -2.24 2.19 -0.29
N VAL A 266 -2.30 1.00 0.32
CA VAL A 266 -3.38 0.04 0.11
C VAL A 266 -4.72 0.65 0.58
N PRO A 267 -5.80 0.56 -0.22
CA PRO A 267 -7.13 1.09 0.12
C PRO A 267 -7.75 0.43 1.36
N ALA A 268 -8.66 1.16 2.03
CA ALA A 268 -9.31 0.71 3.25
C ALA A 268 -10.04 -0.65 3.09
N ARG A 269 -10.63 -0.92 1.93
CA ARG A 269 -11.29 -2.20 1.62
C ARG A 269 -10.35 -3.40 1.76
N VAL A 270 -9.08 -3.26 1.38
CA VAL A 270 -8.09 -4.35 1.49
C VAL A 270 -7.54 -4.45 2.91
N LEU A 271 -7.39 -3.32 3.62
CA LEU A 271 -7.03 -3.32 5.04
C LEU A 271 -8.08 -4.06 5.89
N ASP A 272 -9.36 -3.84 5.61
CA ASP A 272 -10.49 -4.50 6.26
C ASP A 272 -10.43 -6.04 6.08
N VAL A 273 -10.03 -6.53 4.91
CA VAL A 273 -9.77 -7.97 4.69
C VAL A 273 -8.64 -8.46 5.60
N LEU A 274 -7.49 -7.78 5.63
CA LEU A 274 -6.36 -8.17 6.48
C LEU A 274 -6.76 -8.25 7.97
N ILE A 275 -7.54 -7.29 8.46
CA ILE A 275 -7.97 -7.25 9.87
C ILE A 275 -8.96 -8.36 10.19
N ARG A 276 -9.94 -8.64 9.31
CA ARG A 276 -10.87 -9.77 9.48
C ARG A 276 -10.15 -11.12 9.56
N HIS A 277 -8.98 -11.22 8.94
CA HIS A 277 -8.14 -12.41 8.96
C HIS A 277 -7.01 -12.35 10.01
N GLY A 278 -7.15 -11.50 11.02
CA GLY A 278 -6.35 -11.54 12.25
C GLY A 278 -5.15 -10.60 12.29
N ALA A 279 -4.99 -9.69 11.31
CA ALA A 279 -3.97 -8.66 11.43
C ALA A 279 -4.36 -7.65 12.53
N ASP A 280 -3.49 -7.47 13.53
CA ASP A 280 -3.76 -6.58 14.67
C ASP A 280 -3.36 -5.13 14.33
N PRO A 281 -4.30 -4.15 14.35
CA PRO A 281 -3.99 -2.74 14.09
C PRO A 281 -3.08 -2.11 15.15
N ASN A 282 -2.95 -2.75 16.32
CA ASN A 282 -2.11 -2.31 17.42
C ASN A 282 -0.76 -3.03 17.47
N GLU A 283 -0.49 -3.96 16.54
CA GLU A 283 0.82 -4.59 16.41
C GLU A 283 1.86 -3.53 16.05
N ALA A 284 2.86 -3.38 16.91
CA ALA A 284 3.95 -2.43 16.72
C ALA A 284 5.06 -3.08 15.89
N LEU A 285 5.68 -2.31 15.00
CA LEU A 285 6.83 -2.78 14.23
C LEU A 285 8.02 -3.11 15.16
N ALA A 286 8.32 -4.38 15.35
CA ALA A 286 9.33 -4.83 16.31
C ALA A 286 10.78 -4.64 15.83
N CYS A 287 11.03 -4.72 14.51
CA CYS A 287 12.37 -4.94 14.00
C CYS A 287 13.04 -3.67 13.46
N ALA A 288 14.22 -3.33 14.00
CA ALA A 288 15.12 -2.32 13.41
C ALA A 288 15.75 -2.82 12.10
N ASP A 289 15.93 -4.13 11.93
CA ASP A 289 16.54 -4.73 10.73
C ASP A 289 15.57 -4.83 9.55
N ALA A 290 14.25 -4.67 9.77
CA ALA A 290 13.27 -4.48 8.71
C ALA A 290 13.54 -3.19 7.88
N ILE A 291 14.51 -2.37 8.29
CA ILE A 291 14.97 -1.15 7.62
C ILE A 291 15.93 -1.45 6.44
N ALA A 292 16.30 -2.72 6.21
CA ALA A 292 17.35 -3.08 5.25
C ALA A 292 17.02 -2.97 3.74
N PRO A 293 15.78 -3.13 3.25
CA PRO A 293 15.54 -2.99 1.82
C PRO A 293 15.23 -1.53 1.41
N THR A 294 15.46 -1.20 0.14
CA THR A 294 15.35 0.15 -0.46
C THR A 294 14.04 0.92 -0.20
N TRP A 295 12.98 0.22 0.20
CA TRP A 295 11.65 0.74 0.54
C TRP A 295 11.46 1.05 2.03
N ALA A 296 12.44 0.74 2.88
CA ALA A 296 12.30 0.90 4.32
C ALA A 296 12.53 2.33 4.83
N LYS A 297 12.41 3.31 3.93
CA LYS A 297 12.48 4.72 4.30
C LYS A 297 11.26 5.19 5.09
N ASP A 298 10.17 4.43 5.01
CA ASP A 298 8.86 4.82 5.52
C ASP A 298 8.47 4.11 6.83
N PHE A 299 9.34 3.26 7.36
CA PHE A 299 9.09 2.53 8.61
C PHE A 299 9.70 3.20 9.83
N ARG A 300 9.03 3.04 10.97
CA ARG A 300 9.55 3.49 12.26
C ARG A 300 9.37 2.40 13.31
N VAL A 301 10.45 2.06 14.00
CA VAL A 301 10.42 1.01 15.05
C VAL A 301 9.42 1.41 16.14
N GLY A 302 8.62 0.42 16.55
CA GLY A 302 7.55 0.55 17.52
C GLY A 302 6.34 1.37 17.07
N ALA A 303 6.31 1.82 15.81
CA ALA A 303 5.11 2.40 15.22
C ALA A 303 4.09 1.31 14.92
N THR A 304 2.82 1.61 15.16
CA THR A 304 1.66 0.76 14.83
C THR A 304 1.07 1.14 13.47
N ALA A 305 0.08 0.37 12.99
CA ALA A 305 -0.66 0.72 11.77
C ALA A 305 -1.25 2.14 11.83
N MET A 306 -1.73 2.59 12.99
CA MET A 306 -2.26 3.95 13.17
C MET A 306 -1.22 5.05 12.89
N HIS A 307 0.03 4.86 13.31
CA HIS A 307 1.11 5.80 13.02
C HIS A 307 1.40 5.86 11.52
N HIS A 308 1.45 4.70 10.85
CA HIS A 308 1.70 4.63 9.41
C HIS A 308 0.57 5.23 8.59
N ALA A 309 -0.69 5.04 8.98
CA ALA A 309 -1.84 5.69 8.35
C ALA A 309 -1.74 7.23 8.48
N ALA A 310 -1.26 7.73 9.61
CA ALA A 310 -1.04 9.15 9.88
C ALA A 310 0.10 9.75 9.04
N PHE A 311 1.23 9.05 8.91
CA PHE A 311 2.35 9.45 8.06
C PHE A 311 1.93 9.58 6.59
N VAL A 312 1.12 8.64 6.14
CA VAL A 312 0.57 8.62 4.78
C VAL A 312 -0.51 9.70 4.59
N GLY A 313 -1.23 10.06 5.66
CA GLY A 313 -2.38 10.96 5.60
C GLY A 313 -3.61 10.30 4.97
N SER A 314 -3.74 8.97 5.04
CA SER A 314 -4.89 8.26 4.48
C SER A 314 -6.09 8.35 5.42
N ARG A 315 -6.98 9.32 5.19
CA ARG A 315 -8.20 9.53 5.97
C ARG A 315 -9.03 8.25 6.10
N GLU A 316 -9.22 7.53 5.00
CA GLU A 316 -10.02 6.31 4.97
C GLU A 316 -9.40 5.20 5.82
N ALA A 317 -8.08 4.99 5.73
CA ALA A 317 -7.40 4.00 6.54
C ALA A 317 -7.41 4.39 8.03
N MET A 318 -7.16 5.67 8.33
CA MET A 318 -7.24 6.20 9.69
C MET A 318 -8.62 6.01 10.31
N ALA A 319 -9.69 6.28 9.55
CA ALA A 319 -11.06 6.11 10.00
C ALA A 319 -11.38 4.62 10.20
N ALA A 320 -11.10 3.77 9.20
CA ALA A 320 -11.35 2.33 9.29
C ALA A 320 -10.66 1.70 10.51
N LEU A 321 -9.37 1.99 10.71
CA LEU A 321 -8.62 1.47 11.84
C LEU A 321 -9.21 1.94 13.17
N PHE A 322 -9.56 3.22 13.31
CA PHE A 322 -10.06 3.79 14.56
C PHE A 322 -11.49 3.35 14.89
N THR A 323 -12.43 3.52 13.97
CA THR A 323 -13.86 3.33 14.23
C THR A 323 -14.30 1.87 14.13
N THR A 324 -13.69 1.10 13.22
CA THR A 324 -14.16 -0.25 12.89
C THR A 324 -13.32 -1.32 13.57
N HIS A 325 -12.01 -1.06 13.73
CA HIS A 325 -11.06 -2.11 14.08
C HIS A 325 -10.34 -1.91 15.42
N GLY A 326 -10.75 -0.91 16.22
CA GLY A 326 -10.21 -0.72 17.57
C GLY A 326 -8.73 -0.29 17.60
N GLY A 327 -8.29 0.41 16.56
CA GLY A 327 -6.97 1.03 16.51
C GLY A 327 -6.83 2.09 17.60
N ARG A 328 -5.72 2.03 18.34
CA ARG A 328 -5.48 2.90 19.50
C ARG A 328 -4.62 4.12 19.17
N LEU A 329 -5.02 5.28 19.69
CA LEU A 329 -4.31 6.56 19.57
C LEU A 329 -3.35 6.85 20.73
N ASP A 330 -3.37 6.04 21.79
CA ASP A 330 -2.57 6.22 23.00
C ASP A 330 -1.30 5.36 23.02
N ILE A 331 -1.10 4.48 22.03
CA ILE A 331 0.13 3.70 21.89
C ILE A 331 1.23 4.64 21.40
N ALA A 332 2.26 4.85 22.22
CA ALA A 332 3.42 5.62 21.84
C ALA A 332 4.52 4.73 21.26
N THR A 333 5.22 5.24 20.24
CA THR A 333 6.52 4.72 19.81
C THR A 333 7.55 4.76 20.96
N PRO A 334 8.69 4.04 20.87
CA PRO A 334 9.78 4.13 21.84
C PRO A 334 10.29 5.56 22.07
N ASP A 335 10.18 6.42 21.06
CA ASP A 335 10.54 7.84 21.16
C ASP A 335 9.44 8.71 21.79
N GLY A 336 8.31 8.12 22.18
CA GLY A 336 7.20 8.80 22.86
C GLY A 336 6.19 9.49 21.95
N TYR A 337 6.22 9.24 20.64
CA TYR A 337 5.23 9.80 19.70
C TYR A 337 4.01 8.89 19.60
N THR A 338 2.83 9.45 19.78
CA THR A 338 1.54 8.80 19.49
C THR A 338 1.14 8.95 18.02
N PRO A 339 0.11 8.24 17.51
CA PRO A 339 -0.37 8.42 16.15
C PRO A 339 -0.78 9.87 15.83
N VAL A 340 -1.40 10.57 16.78
CA VAL A 340 -1.77 11.99 16.61
C VAL A 340 -0.51 12.87 16.48
N ALA A 341 0.51 12.61 17.30
CA ALA A 341 1.75 13.38 17.29
C ALA A 341 2.56 13.28 15.99
N VAL A 342 2.28 12.25 15.17
CA VAL A 342 2.93 12.05 13.87
C VAL A 342 2.05 12.47 12.68
N ALA A 343 0.84 12.98 12.92
CA ALA A 343 -0.06 13.41 11.85
C ALA A 343 0.58 14.54 11.02
N GLY A 344 0.58 14.34 9.69
CA GLY A 344 1.26 15.25 8.76
C GLY A 344 2.78 15.30 8.91
N ALA A 345 3.40 14.43 9.71
CA ALA A 345 4.85 14.26 9.73
C ALA A 345 5.32 13.37 8.58
N THR A 346 6.64 13.26 8.44
CA THR A 346 7.28 12.23 7.62
C THR A 346 8.20 11.41 8.53
N PRO A 347 8.36 10.09 8.30
CA PRO A 347 9.32 9.28 9.04
C PRO A 347 10.75 9.83 8.93
N ARG A 348 11.05 10.49 7.80
CA ARG A 348 12.30 11.18 7.52
C ARG A 348 12.03 12.66 7.30
N PRO A 349 12.44 13.53 8.24
CA PRO A 349 12.21 14.95 8.10
C PRO A 349 12.87 15.50 6.83
N MET A 350 12.15 16.34 6.11
CA MET A 350 12.62 16.95 4.86
C MET A 350 13.54 18.14 5.15
N PRO A 351 14.51 18.44 4.26
CA PRO A 351 15.47 19.54 4.48
C PRO A 351 14.84 20.94 4.39
N GLY A 352 13.62 21.07 3.86
CA GLY A 352 12.95 22.36 3.68
C GLY A 352 11.46 22.32 4.04
N PRO A 353 10.80 23.49 4.02
CA PRO A 353 9.36 23.57 4.21
C PRO A 353 8.64 22.72 3.15
N CYS A 354 7.59 22.03 3.58
CA CYS A 354 6.84 21.11 2.73
C CYS A 354 5.38 21.51 2.65
N ALA A 355 4.85 21.58 1.43
CA ALA A 355 3.41 21.69 1.21
C ALA A 355 2.73 20.34 1.52
N GLY A 356 1.44 20.40 1.83
CA GLY A 356 0.58 19.26 2.13
C GLY A 356 0.63 18.76 3.57
N LEU A 357 1.52 19.28 4.42
CA LEU A 357 1.65 18.85 5.82
C LEU A 357 0.36 19.12 6.61
N ILE A 358 -0.23 20.30 6.42
CA ILE A 358 -1.48 20.70 7.05
C ILE A 358 -2.62 19.80 6.56
N ALA A 359 -2.76 19.61 5.25
CA ALA A 359 -3.83 18.77 4.68
C ALA A 359 -3.77 17.31 5.20
N ARG A 360 -2.57 16.74 5.33
CA ARG A 360 -2.38 15.40 5.91
C ARG A 360 -2.75 15.36 7.39
N ALA A 361 -2.39 16.38 8.17
CA ALA A 361 -2.77 16.45 9.59
C ALA A 361 -4.29 16.66 9.77
N ILE A 362 -4.95 17.42 8.91
CA ILE A 362 -6.41 17.60 8.93
C ILE A 362 -7.14 16.29 8.66
N SER A 363 -6.58 15.42 7.82
CA SER A 363 -7.14 14.08 7.61
C SER A 363 -7.25 13.27 8.90
N ALA A 364 -6.34 13.48 9.86
CA ALA A 364 -6.40 12.87 11.19
C ALA A 364 -7.52 13.48 12.06
N ARG A 365 -7.78 14.79 11.95
CA ARG A 365 -8.90 15.46 12.64
C ARG A 365 -10.22 14.80 12.25
N ASP A 366 -10.43 14.74 10.95
CA ASP A 366 -11.68 14.25 10.39
C ASP A 366 -11.88 12.75 10.60
N ALA A 367 -10.78 11.97 10.62
CA ALA A 367 -10.84 10.53 10.82
C ALA A 367 -10.99 10.13 12.29
N TRP A 368 -10.39 10.88 13.22
CA TRP A 368 -10.28 10.49 14.63
C TRP A 368 -11.01 11.42 15.58
N ILE A 369 -10.78 12.73 15.49
CA ILE A 369 -11.30 13.67 16.51
C ILE A 369 -12.80 13.85 16.32
N SER A 370 -13.25 14.19 15.11
CA SER A 370 -14.66 14.45 14.86
C SER A 370 -15.54 13.19 14.93
N THR A 371 -14.94 12.00 14.94
CA THR A 371 -15.63 10.69 15.04
C THR A 371 -15.54 10.05 16.42
N ASP A 372 -14.67 10.53 17.31
CA ASP A 372 -14.46 9.95 18.64
C ASP A 372 -15.67 10.19 19.53
N THR A 373 -16.39 9.14 19.93
CA THR A 373 -17.61 9.27 20.75
C THR A 373 -17.34 9.64 22.22
N ASP A 374 -16.10 9.47 22.70
CA ASP A 374 -15.73 9.83 24.07
C ASP A 374 -15.30 11.31 24.13
N PRO A 375 -16.06 12.20 24.81
CA PRO A 375 -15.77 13.63 24.82
C PRO A 375 -14.45 13.98 25.53
N VAL A 376 -14.02 13.19 26.52
CA VAL A 376 -12.77 13.45 27.25
C VAL A 376 -11.58 13.09 26.37
N ARG A 377 -11.64 11.92 25.72
CA ARG A 377 -10.61 11.47 24.78
C ARG A 377 -10.57 12.35 23.53
N ARG A 378 -11.73 12.71 22.98
CA ARG A 378 -11.87 13.64 21.86
C ARG A 378 -11.19 14.96 22.16
N ARG A 379 -11.50 15.59 23.30
CA ARG A 379 -10.89 16.84 23.74
C ARG A 379 -9.38 16.70 23.88
N ALA A 380 -8.89 15.68 24.60
CA ALA A 380 -7.47 15.50 24.83
C ALA A 380 -6.69 15.28 23.53
N ASN A 381 -7.19 14.44 22.62
CA ASN A 381 -6.56 14.20 21.32
C ASN A 381 -6.70 15.39 20.38
N GLY A 382 -7.80 16.14 20.43
CA GLY A 382 -8.02 17.33 19.63
C GLY A 382 -7.10 18.49 20.05
N GLU A 383 -6.86 18.67 21.35
CA GLU A 383 -5.84 19.60 21.86
C GLU A 383 -4.42 19.22 21.37
N LEU A 384 -4.06 17.92 21.39
CA LEU A 384 -2.79 17.46 20.81
C LEU A 384 -2.73 17.72 19.31
N LEU A 385 -3.82 17.46 18.59
CA LEU A 385 -3.86 17.68 17.14
C LEU A 385 -3.78 19.16 16.79
N ALA A 386 -4.37 20.05 17.58
CA ALA A 386 -4.22 21.49 17.43
C ALA A 386 -2.75 21.91 17.57
N GLU A 387 -2.03 21.35 18.54
CA GLU A 387 -0.58 21.57 18.72
C GLU A 387 0.21 21.06 17.50
N VAL A 388 -0.16 19.87 16.96
CA VAL A 388 0.42 19.30 15.74
C VAL A 388 0.15 20.17 14.51
N LEU A 389 -1.09 20.63 14.30
CA LEU A 389 -1.47 21.50 13.18
C LEU A 389 -0.71 22.83 13.22
N THR A 390 -0.59 23.40 14.41
CA THR A 390 0.21 24.60 14.67
C THR A 390 1.68 24.37 14.30
N MET A 391 2.25 23.22 14.70
CA MET A 391 3.60 22.83 14.30
C MET A 391 3.73 22.68 12.78
N ARG A 392 2.75 22.07 12.09
CA ARG A 392 2.78 21.95 10.61
C ARG A 392 2.69 23.28 9.91
N LEU A 393 1.94 24.24 10.45
CA LEU A 393 1.89 25.60 9.92
C LEU A 393 3.26 26.28 10.05
N LEU A 394 3.90 26.19 11.21
CA LEU A 394 5.24 26.74 11.43
C LEU A 394 6.32 26.05 10.58
N GLU A 395 6.20 24.75 10.33
CA GLU A 395 7.11 24.00 9.47
C GLU A 395 6.89 24.26 7.98
N ALA A 396 5.65 24.57 7.57
CA ALA A 396 5.34 24.97 6.21
C ALA A 396 5.84 26.39 5.93
N ASP A 397 5.81 27.29 6.92
CA ASP A 397 6.24 28.70 6.80
C ASP A 397 5.76 29.31 5.47
N ARG A 398 6.64 29.92 4.68
CA ARG A 398 6.30 30.58 3.41
C ARG A 398 5.78 29.62 2.33
N SER A 399 5.99 28.31 2.49
CA SER A 399 5.48 27.29 1.56
C SER A 399 4.01 26.96 1.77
N ALA A 400 3.39 27.39 2.88
CA ALA A 400 1.94 27.24 3.08
C ALA A 400 1.18 27.97 1.96
N THR A 401 0.26 27.28 1.31
CA THR A 401 -0.65 27.83 0.30
C THR A 401 -1.84 28.54 0.95
N THR A 402 -2.53 29.42 0.22
CA THR A 402 -3.78 30.06 0.68
C THR A 402 -4.79 29.03 1.16
N ALA A 403 -5.01 27.98 0.36
CA ALA A 403 -5.91 26.89 0.70
C ALA A 403 -5.50 26.17 1.98
N GLU A 404 -4.20 25.97 2.24
CA GLU A 404 -3.75 25.35 3.49
C GLU A 404 -3.97 26.23 4.72
N LEU A 405 -3.78 27.54 4.60
CA LEU A 405 -4.06 28.49 5.69
C LEU A 405 -5.55 28.49 6.03
N GLU A 406 -6.42 28.54 5.03
CA GLU A 406 -7.88 28.43 5.22
C GLU A 406 -8.30 27.08 5.81
N HIS A 407 -7.69 25.99 5.34
CA HIS A 407 -7.94 24.65 5.89
C HIS A 407 -7.48 24.55 7.34
N TRP A 408 -6.32 25.13 7.69
CA TRP A 408 -5.84 25.21 9.07
C TRP A 408 -6.84 25.97 9.95
N LEU A 409 -7.28 27.15 9.50
CA LEU A 409 -8.24 27.98 10.24
C LEU A 409 -9.55 27.21 10.49
N ARG A 410 -10.12 26.59 9.45
CA ARG A 410 -11.33 25.76 9.57
C ARG A 410 -11.13 24.56 10.51
N ALA A 411 -9.94 23.95 10.52
CA ALA A 411 -9.65 22.83 11.40
C ALA A 411 -9.51 23.25 12.87
N MET A 412 -8.93 24.44 13.14
CA MET A 412 -8.84 25.00 14.48
C MET A 412 -10.22 25.39 15.02
N ASP A 413 -11.01 26.10 14.23
CA ASP A 413 -12.39 26.45 14.56
C ASP A 413 -13.26 25.21 14.82
N GLY A 414 -13.17 24.22 13.93
CA GLY A 414 -13.83 22.94 14.10
C GLY A 414 -13.38 22.18 15.35
N SER A 415 -12.12 22.33 15.78
CA SER A 415 -11.62 21.72 17.02
C SER A 415 -12.18 22.42 18.26
N CYS A 416 -12.33 23.75 18.22
CA CYS A 416 -13.05 24.50 19.25
C CYS A 416 -14.51 24.02 19.37
N ALA A 417 -15.20 23.84 18.23
CA ALA A 417 -16.57 23.32 18.18
C ALA A 417 -16.67 21.88 18.74
N ASP A 418 -15.62 21.08 18.59
CA ASP A 418 -15.49 19.74 19.18
C ASP A 418 -15.16 19.76 20.69
N GLY A 419 -15.07 20.95 21.32
CA GLY A 419 -14.83 21.15 22.74
C GLY A 419 -13.36 21.17 23.16
N CYS A 420 -12.44 21.34 22.20
CA CYS A 420 -11.00 21.42 22.44
C CYS A 420 -10.59 22.83 22.89
N ASP A 421 -9.64 22.91 23.83
CA ASP A 421 -9.09 24.19 24.31
C ASP A 421 -7.92 24.65 23.42
N VAL A 422 -8.23 25.00 22.17
CA VAL A 422 -7.22 25.37 21.16
C VAL A 422 -6.44 26.61 21.56
N ILE A 423 -7.08 27.57 22.26
CA ILE A 423 -6.44 28.82 22.67
C ILE A 423 -5.38 28.57 23.73
N SER A 424 -5.66 27.75 24.74
CA SER A 424 -4.64 27.37 25.72
C SER A 424 -3.46 26.64 25.07
N VAL A 425 -3.71 25.86 24.01
CA VAL A 425 -2.64 25.23 23.22
C VAL A 425 -1.80 26.29 22.50
N LEU A 426 -2.42 27.25 21.82
CA LEU A 426 -1.71 28.33 21.12
C LEU A 426 -0.93 29.25 22.07
N ASP A 427 -1.41 29.45 23.29
CA ASP A 427 -0.74 30.21 24.35
C ASP A 427 0.31 29.42 25.10
N SER A 428 0.44 28.11 24.84
CA SER A 428 1.48 27.29 25.41
C SER A 428 2.82 27.47 24.67
N ALA A 429 3.92 27.29 25.41
CA ALA A 429 5.25 27.19 24.82
C ALA A 429 5.51 25.75 24.35
N PRO A 430 6.21 25.55 23.22
CA PRO A 430 6.60 24.22 22.77
C PRO A 430 7.43 23.46 23.82
N ALA A 431 7.44 22.13 23.74
CA ALA A 431 8.18 21.28 24.68
C ALA A 431 9.70 21.57 24.74
N HIS A 432 10.30 22.13 23.69
CA HIS A 432 11.70 22.54 23.65
C HIS A 432 11.94 23.98 24.13
N GLY A 433 10.91 24.67 24.62
CA GLY A 433 10.96 26.03 25.15
C GLY A 433 10.79 27.14 24.09
N GLY A 434 10.98 28.39 24.51
CA GLY A 434 10.88 29.57 23.66
C GLY A 434 9.51 30.27 23.72
N PRO A 435 9.21 31.15 22.73
CA PRO A 435 7.93 31.85 22.66
C PRO A 435 6.75 30.89 22.47
N THR A 436 5.56 31.35 22.84
CA THR A 436 4.32 30.61 22.62
C THR A 436 4.07 30.35 21.14
N TYR A 437 3.28 29.33 20.82
CA TYR A 437 2.91 29.02 19.44
C TYR A 437 2.27 30.21 18.73
N ARG A 438 1.36 30.91 19.41
CA ARG A 438 0.74 32.14 18.93
C ARG A 438 1.76 33.21 18.57
N SER A 439 2.72 33.49 19.47
CA SER A 439 3.78 34.47 19.21
C SER A 439 4.61 34.09 17.98
N ARG A 440 4.94 32.80 17.82
CA ARG A 440 5.70 32.30 16.66
C ARG A 440 4.92 32.46 15.36
N ILE A 441 3.60 32.24 15.37
CA ILE A 441 2.74 32.45 14.20
C ILE A 441 2.67 33.94 13.83
N TYR A 442 2.48 34.84 14.81
CA TYR A 442 2.50 36.28 14.54
C TYR A 442 3.84 36.74 13.98
N ASP A 443 4.96 36.29 14.57
CA ASP A 443 6.30 36.64 14.08
C ASP A 443 6.50 36.12 12.65
N MET A 444 6.07 34.88 12.37
CA MET A 444 6.09 34.30 11.04
C MET A 444 5.35 35.19 10.03
N PHE A 445 4.09 35.55 10.30
CA PHE A 445 3.32 36.43 9.42
C PHE A 445 3.91 37.84 9.32
N LEU A 446 4.42 38.40 10.42
CA LEU A 446 5.09 39.70 10.40
C LEU A 446 6.32 39.69 9.49
N THR A 447 7.09 38.60 9.48
CA THR A 447 8.22 38.47 8.54
C THR A 447 7.79 38.38 7.08
N TRP A 448 6.57 37.91 6.81
CA TRP A 448 6.00 37.91 5.46
C TRP A 448 5.66 39.34 5.01
N TYR A 449 5.21 40.21 5.93
CA TYR A 449 4.88 41.62 5.65
C TYR A 449 6.12 42.55 5.66
N GLY A 450 7.05 42.34 6.58
CA GLY A 450 8.19 43.23 6.84
C GLY A 450 9.37 43.07 5.86
N GLY A 451 9.41 41.97 5.10
CA GLY A 451 10.48 41.64 4.15
C GLY A 451 10.44 42.39 2.81
N ASN A 452 9.65 43.47 2.68
CA ASN A 452 9.52 44.28 1.47
C ASN A 452 10.80 45.04 1.05
N SER A 453 12.00 44.63 1.48
CA SER A 453 13.26 45.11 0.93
C SER A 453 13.51 44.52 -0.47
N ARG A 454 12.69 44.97 -1.42
CA ARG A 454 12.87 45.23 -2.85
C ARG A 454 13.58 44.26 -3.80
N GLU A 455 14.31 43.24 -3.38
CA GLU A 455 15.12 42.44 -4.29
C GLU A 455 14.98 40.95 -3.98
N GLY A 456 13.91 40.33 -4.50
CA GLY A 456 13.93 38.89 -4.80
C GLY A 456 12.97 37.97 -4.06
N CYS A 457 12.06 38.46 -3.20
CA CYS A 457 10.99 37.58 -2.71
C CYS A 457 9.84 37.51 -3.73
N PRO A 458 9.39 36.31 -4.12
CA PRO A 458 8.21 36.16 -4.96
C PRO A 458 7.02 36.83 -4.25
N VAL A 459 6.32 37.68 -4.99
CA VAL A 459 5.10 38.36 -4.55
C VAL A 459 4.21 37.36 -3.83
N MET A 460 3.98 37.56 -2.54
CA MET A 460 2.97 36.80 -1.82
C MET A 460 1.63 37.05 -2.53
N ASP A 461 0.94 35.97 -2.88
CA ASP A 461 -0.41 36.06 -3.42
C ASP A 461 -1.31 36.78 -2.41
N GLU A 462 -2.18 37.66 -2.90
CA GLU A 462 -3.13 38.46 -2.12
C GLU A 462 -3.95 37.56 -1.19
N GLY A 463 -4.34 36.38 -1.66
CA GLY A 463 -5.05 35.39 -0.86
C GLY A 463 -4.28 34.89 0.36
N LYS A 464 -2.95 34.78 0.31
CA LYS A 464 -2.16 34.37 1.50
C LYS A 464 -2.17 35.45 2.58
N ILE A 465 -2.11 36.72 2.15
CA ILE A 465 -2.16 37.86 3.06
C ILE A 465 -3.51 37.91 3.75
N GLU A 466 -4.59 37.78 2.98
CA GLU A 466 -5.96 37.74 3.51
C GLU A 466 -6.16 36.59 4.49
N ALA A 467 -5.75 35.37 4.12
CA ALA A 467 -5.85 34.21 5.00
C ALA A 467 -5.05 34.36 6.31
N ALA A 468 -3.85 34.97 6.25
CA ALA A 468 -3.06 35.27 7.44
C ALA A 468 -3.72 36.33 8.35
N VAL A 469 -4.36 37.34 7.76
CA VAL A 469 -5.16 38.32 8.50
C VAL A 469 -6.33 37.64 9.20
N CYS A 470 -7.09 36.78 8.50
CA CYS A 470 -8.19 36.03 9.11
C CYS A 470 -7.74 35.12 10.26
N ILE A 471 -6.57 34.49 10.16
CA ILE A 471 -6.01 33.69 11.26
C ILE A 471 -5.70 34.56 12.49
N ASN A 472 -5.12 35.75 12.28
CA ASN A 472 -4.83 36.69 13.37
C ASN A 472 -6.11 37.20 14.05
N GLU A 473 -7.10 37.60 13.25
CA GLU A 473 -8.40 38.05 13.76
C GLU A 473 -9.10 36.94 14.55
N TRP A 474 -9.08 35.70 14.03
CA TRP A 474 -9.65 34.54 14.72
C TRP A 474 -8.96 34.27 16.06
N MET A 475 -7.62 34.34 16.12
CA MET A 475 -6.88 34.18 17.38
C MET A 475 -7.27 35.28 18.38
N ASP A 476 -7.37 36.54 17.94
CA ASP A 476 -7.73 37.67 18.80
C ASP A 476 -9.15 37.53 19.37
N ASP A 477 -10.12 37.16 18.53
CA ASP A 477 -11.53 37.03 18.93
C ASP A 477 -11.74 35.93 19.97
N HIS A 478 -11.00 34.83 19.87
CA HIS A 478 -11.08 33.72 20.83
C HIS A 478 -10.31 33.97 22.13
N THR A 479 -9.49 35.02 22.20
CA THR A 479 -8.74 35.38 23.42
C THR A 479 -9.52 36.29 24.34
N ARG A 480 -10.49 37.03 23.79
CA ARG A 480 -11.30 37.99 24.54
C ARG A 480 -12.26 37.35 25.53
N TYR A 481 -12.46 36.03 25.44
CA TYR A 481 -13.25 35.28 26.39
C TYR A 481 -12.35 34.79 27.53
N ASP A 482 -12.41 35.51 28.65
CA ASP A 482 -11.76 35.20 29.94
C ASP A 482 -12.23 33.83 30.49
N ILE A 483 -11.79 32.75 29.87
CA ILE A 483 -11.79 31.44 30.51
C ILE A 483 -10.65 31.54 31.53
N ALA A 484 -11.01 31.76 32.79
CA ALA A 484 -10.06 31.82 33.90
C ALA A 484 -9.01 30.72 33.69
N PRO A 485 -7.71 31.05 33.62
CA PRO A 485 -6.68 30.10 33.24
C PRO A 485 -6.68 28.99 34.28
N ASN A 486 -7.35 27.90 33.96
CA ASN A 486 -7.15 26.66 34.64
C ASN A 486 -5.74 26.27 34.23
N ALA A 487 -4.77 26.62 35.08
CA ALA A 487 -3.36 26.27 34.95
C ALA A 487 -3.21 24.74 35.08
N ARG A 488 -3.84 24.01 34.17
CA ARG A 488 -3.56 22.62 33.91
C ARG A 488 -2.18 22.62 33.29
N VAL A 489 -1.24 22.09 34.05
CA VAL A 489 0.06 21.72 33.52
C VAL A 489 -0.22 20.69 32.44
N LEU A 490 -0.27 21.13 31.18
CA LEU A 490 -0.29 20.24 30.04
C LEU A 490 1.04 19.48 30.09
N SER A 491 0.97 18.20 30.43
CA SER A 491 2.11 17.29 30.37
C SER A 491 2.74 17.43 28.99
N HIS A 492 4.03 17.80 28.92
CA HIS A 492 4.71 18.06 27.66
C HIS A 492 4.54 16.88 26.69
N ARG A 493 3.84 17.13 25.59
CA ARG A 493 3.56 16.12 24.56
C ARG A 493 4.67 16.23 23.52
N ARG A 494 5.21 15.07 23.09
CA ARG A 494 6.23 15.05 22.03
C ARG A 494 5.53 15.09 20.68
N ILE A 495 5.81 16.11 19.88
CA ILE A 495 5.34 16.21 18.49
C ILE A 495 6.48 15.87 17.55
N MET A 496 6.23 14.98 16.60
CA MET A 496 7.24 14.62 15.62
C MET A 496 7.37 15.75 14.60
N ARG A 497 8.61 16.16 14.32
CA ARG A 497 8.91 17.16 13.29
C ARG A 497 8.85 16.57 11.88
N ALA A 498 8.30 17.32 10.93
CA ALA A 498 8.29 16.97 9.50
C ALA A 498 9.50 17.54 8.75
N THR A 499 10.14 18.57 9.31
CA THR A 499 11.31 19.22 8.69
C THR A 499 12.51 19.20 9.62
N LEU A 500 13.71 19.44 9.07
CA LEU A 500 14.93 19.68 9.86
C LEU A 500 15.21 21.17 10.10
N ALA A 501 14.45 22.07 9.47
CA ALA A 501 14.65 23.52 9.53
C ALA A 501 14.49 24.07 10.96
N SER A 502 15.10 25.20 11.30
CA SER A 502 14.72 25.87 12.55
C SER A 502 13.30 26.41 12.42
N LEU A 503 12.49 26.31 13.48
CA LEU A 503 11.17 26.91 13.48
C LEU A 503 11.30 28.43 13.72
N PRO A 504 10.33 29.24 13.24
CA PRO A 504 10.24 30.64 13.63
C PRO A 504 10.28 30.79 15.16
N GLY A 505 11.14 31.69 15.64
CA GLY A 505 11.34 31.97 17.07
C GLY A 505 12.18 30.94 17.84
N ASP A 506 12.68 29.88 17.20
CA ASP A 506 13.71 29.05 17.85
C ASP A 506 14.95 29.91 18.11
N PRO A 507 15.58 29.82 19.30
CA PRO A 507 16.84 30.50 19.54
C PRO A 507 17.82 30.05 18.45
N VAL A 508 18.51 31.01 17.82
CA VAL A 508 19.56 30.70 16.86
C VAL A 508 20.65 29.98 17.65
N VAL A 509 20.54 28.66 17.72
CA VAL A 509 21.63 27.81 18.18
C VAL A 509 22.64 27.95 17.07
N HIS A 510 23.58 28.89 17.23
CA HIS A 510 24.77 28.94 16.43
C HIS A 510 25.39 27.55 16.54
N ARG A 511 25.14 26.70 15.52
CA ARG A 511 25.82 25.42 15.37
C ARG A 511 27.29 25.78 15.17
N ALA A 512 28.00 25.96 16.27
CA ALA A 512 29.44 25.86 16.27
C ALA A 512 29.73 24.53 15.58
N ALA A 513 30.40 24.58 14.43
CA ALA A 513 30.62 23.44 13.57
C ALA A 513 31.24 22.30 14.40
N VAL A 514 30.42 21.30 14.74
CA VAL A 514 30.92 20.04 15.28
C VAL A 514 31.48 19.30 14.07
N ALA A 515 32.76 19.53 13.79
CA ALA A 515 33.53 18.74 12.85
C ALA A 515 33.66 17.33 13.44
N HIS A 516 32.94 16.37 12.87
CA HIS A 516 33.14 14.94 13.06
C HIS A 516 33.41 14.29 11.71
#